data_AF-A0A2T4S4N5-F1
#
_entry.id   AF-A0A2T4S4N5-F1
#
_cell.length_a   1.000
_cell.length_b   1.000
_cell.length_c   1.000
_cell.angle_alpha   90.00
_cell.angle_beta   90.00
_cell.angle_gamma   90.00
#
_symmetry.space_group_name_H-M   'P 1'
#
loop_
_entity.id
_entity.type
_entity.pdbx_description
1 polymer ?
#
loop_
_entity_poly.entity_id
_entity_poly.type
_entity_poly.pdbx_seq_one_letter_code
_entity_poly.pdbx_strand_id
1 'polypeptide(L)'
;QDALIVEAQDLLAAVKAADQKANEELTKAEADKAINQQEHDNLENLQQDFTTKKQAASDKINQIEEKYRGDLPTQLEALKGITVPAVNDTNSNGKPDDQDAKEQQDAALKNAEELVKKAEAADQAAQTQLQQANADNLIKAQEHQD
;
A
#
# COMPACT_ATOMS: atom_id res chain seq x y z
N GLN A 1 3.01 49.83 -2.13
CA GLN A 1 3.91 48.67 -1.97
C GLN A 1 3.56 47.90 -0.70
N ASP A 2 3.45 48.56 0.46
CA ASP A 2 3.14 47.92 1.75
C ASP A 2 1.94 46.95 1.73
N ALA A 3 0.81 47.35 1.14
CA ALA A 3 -0.36 46.48 1.03
C ALA A 3 -0.09 45.20 0.20
N LEU A 4 0.69 45.30 -0.89
CA LEU A 4 1.06 44.14 -1.71
C LEU A 4 2.01 43.19 -0.96
N ILE A 5 2.92 43.76 -0.14
CA ILE A 5 3.85 42.98 0.67
C ILE A 5 3.10 42.19 1.74
N VAL A 6 2.15 42.82 2.43
CA VAL A 6 1.30 42.14 3.44
C VAL A 6 0.50 41.02 2.79
N GLU A 7 -0.14 41.27 1.65
CA GLU A 7 -0.92 40.24 0.96
C GLU A 7 -0.04 39.08 0.45
N ALA A 8 1.17 39.37 -0.04
CA ALA A 8 2.14 38.33 -0.41
C ALA A 8 2.59 37.50 0.78
N GLN A 9 2.76 38.11 1.96
CA GLN A 9 3.11 37.42 3.20
C GLN A 9 1.98 36.50 3.67
N ASP A 10 0.73 36.96 3.60
CA ASP A 10 -0.46 36.17 3.95
C ASP A 10 -0.61 34.97 3.01
N LEU A 11 -0.45 35.18 1.70
CA LEU A 11 -0.47 34.11 0.70
C LEU A 11 0.67 33.12 0.94
N LEU A 12 1.88 33.59 1.23
CA LEU A 12 3.01 32.71 1.57
C LEU A 12 2.73 31.88 2.84
N ALA A 13 2.10 32.45 3.86
CA ALA A 13 1.68 31.72 5.05
C ALA A 13 0.62 30.64 4.70
N ALA A 14 -0.31 30.93 3.80
CA ALA A 14 -1.28 29.95 3.31
C ALA A 14 -0.61 28.81 2.53
N VAL A 15 0.41 29.09 1.71
CA VAL A 15 1.20 28.06 1.02
C VAL A 15 1.94 27.18 2.02
N LYS A 16 2.58 27.77 3.04
CA LYS A 16 3.25 27.03 4.12
C LYS A 16 2.30 26.08 4.84
N ALA A 17 1.08 26.55 5.16
CA ALA A 17 0.08 25.72 5.81
C ALA A 17 -0.41 24.57 4.92
N ALA A 18 -0.57 24.80 3.61
CA ALA A 18 -0.95 23.75 2.67
C ALA A 18 0.16 22.71 2.48
N ASP A 19 1.42 23.16 2.37
CA ASP A 19 2.60 22.30 2.28
C ASP A 19 2.73 21.41 3.53
N GLN A 20 2.60 21.99 4.72
CA GLN A 20 2.62 21.25 5.98
C GLN A 20 1.50 20.21 6.04
N LYS A 21 0.26 20.62 5.74
CA LYS A 21 -0.90 19.71 5.78
C LYS A 21 -0.74 18.54 4.81
N ALA A 22 -0.26 18.81 3.59
CA ALA A 22 -0.02 17.76 2.60
C ALA A 22 1.02 16.74 3.09
N ASN A 23 2.13 17.22 3.69
CA ASN A 23 3.17 16.35 4.25
C ASN A 23 2.68 15.54 5.47
N GLU A 24 1.86 16.14 6.33
CA GLU A 24 1.27 15.44 7.48
C GLU A 24 0.33 14.31 7.05
N GLU A 25 -0.54 14.56 6.06
CA GLU A 25 -1.45 13.53 5.54
C GLU A 25 -0.69 12.46 4.74
N LEU A 26 0.37 12.82 4.01
CA LEU A 26 1.24 11.85 3.35
C LEU A 26 1.88 10.90 4.38
N THR A 27 2.41 11.46 5.46
CA THR A 27 3.03 10.67 6.54
C THR A 27 2.04 9.69 7.17
N LYS A 28 0.76 10.08 7.29
CA LYS A 28 -0.29 9.19 7.81
C LYS A 28 -0.63 8.08 6.82
N ALA A 29 -0.79 8.41 5.54
CA ALA A 29 -1.09 7.44 4.49
C ALA A 29 0.05 6.42 4.29
N GLU A 30 1.30 6.82 4.47
CA GLU A 30 2.45 5.92 4.33
C GLU A 30 2.71 5.02 5.56
N ALA A 31 1.93 5.15 6.64
CA ALA A 31 2.22 4.52 7.93
C ALA A 31 2.14 2.97 7.88
N ASP A 32 1.20 2.43 7.13
CA ASP A 32 1.02 0.98 6.90
C ASP A 32 1.62 0.53 5.56
N LYS A 33 2.14 1.47 4.76
CA LYS A 33 2.67 1.28 3.41
C LYS A 33 1.60 0.89 2.38
N ALA A 34 0.33 1.05 2.72
CA ALA A 34 -0.84 0.69 1.94
C ALA A 34 -1.65 1.96 1.63
N ILE A 35 -1.55 2.44 0.39
CA ILE A 35 -2.27 3.60 -0.12
C ILE A 35 -3.54 3.13 -0.79
N ASN A 36 -4.68 3.39 -0.15
CA ASN A 36 -5.98 3.17 -0.76
C ASN A 36 -6.41 4.35 -1.65
N GLN A 37 -7.50 4.16 -2.41
CA GLN A 37 -8.00 5.19 -3.33
C GLN A 37 -8.37 6.50 -2.61
N GLN A 38 -8.95 6.42 -1.41
CA GLN A 38 -9.40 7.60 -0.69
C GLN A 38 -8.23 8.44 -0.17
N GLU A 39 -7.17 7.80 0.30
CA GLU A 39 -5.91 8.46 0.67
C GLU A 39 -5.25 9.11 -0.54
N HIS A 40 -5.14 8.37 -1.66
CA HIS A 40 -4.61 8.91 -2.91
C HIS A 40 -5.36 10.19 -3.32
N ASP A 41 -6.69 10.13 -3.39
CA ASP A 41 -7.52 11.26 -3.81
C ASP A 41 -7.39 12.44 -2.84
N ASN A 42 -7.31 12.19 -1.54
CA ASN A 42 -7.06 13.24 -0.55
C ASN A 42 -5.70 13.91 -0.77
N LEU A 43 -4.64 13.14 -1.01
CA LEU A 43 -3.30 13.66 -1.27
C LEU A 43 -3.24 14.44 -2.60
N GLU A 44 -3.92 13.96 -3.64
CA GLU A 44 -4.03 14.68 -4.91
C GLU A 44 -4.72 16.05 -4.73
N ASN A 45 -5.82 16.08 -3.99
CA ASN A 45 -6.53 17.33 -3.67
C ASN A 45 -5.65 18.30 -2.87
N LEU A 46 -4.89 17.80 -1.88
CA LEU A 46 -3.98 18.63 -1.10
C LEU A 46 -2.82 19.18 -1.95
N GLN A 47 -2.28 18.37 -2.86
CA GLN A 47 -1.23 18.80 -3.79
C GLN A 47 -1.75 19.85 -4.79
N GLN A 48 -2.98 19.71 -5.26
CA GLN A 48 -3.62 20.70 -6.13
C GLN A 48 -3.89 22.02 -5.39
N ASP A 49 -4.36 21.96 -4.14
CA ASP A 49 -4.56 23.12 -3.29
C ASP A 49 -3.24 23.87 -3.01
N PHE A 50 -2.18 23.13 -2.66
CA PHE A 50 -0.83 23.67 -2.52
C PHE A 50 -0.37 24.39 -3.79
N THR A 51 -0.50 23.73 -4.95
CA THR A 51 -0.07 24.29 -6.26
C THR A 51 -0.83 25.57 -6.59
N THR A 52 -2.15 25.58 -6.35
CA THR A 52 -3.02 26.74 -6.56
C THR A 52 -2.61 27.93 -5.69
N LYS A 53 -2.40 27.67 -4.39
CA LYS A 53 -1.93 28.71 -3.46
C LYS A 53 -0.53 29.21 -3.82
N LYS A 54 0.37 28.32 -4.24
CA LYS A 54 1.74 28.68 -4.64
C LYS A 54 1.73 29.58 -5.87
N GLN A 55 0.86 29.31 -6.85
CA GLN A 55 0.67 30.18 -8.01
C GLN A 55 0.15 31.56 -7.58
N ALA A 56 -0.88 31.63 -6.73
CA ALA A 56 -1.42 32.89 -6.24
C ALA A 56 -0.37 33.73 -5.49
N ALA A 57 0.44 33.10 -4.64
CA ALA A 57 1.54 33.75 -3.94
C ALA A 57 2.61 34.26 -4.92
N SER A 58 2.97 33.46 -5.92
CA SER A 58 3.92 33.84 -6.98
C SER A 58 3.43 35.06 -7.76
N ASP A 59 2.16 35.05 -8.19
CA ASP A 59 1.54 36.16 -8.92
C ASP A 59 1.53 37.44 -8.09
N LYS A 60 1.26 37.34 -6.78
CA LYS A 60 1.28 38.50 -5.87
C LYS A 60 2.70 39.02 -5.64
N ILE A 61 3.68 38.15 -5.42
CA ILE A 61 5.09 38.54 -5.26
C ILE A 61 5.60 39.26 -6.53
N ASN A 62 5.17 38.80 -7.71
CA ASN A 62 5.57 39.39 -8.98
C ASN A 62 5.01 40.81 -9.19
N GLN A 63 3.92 41.19 -8.50
CA GLN A 63 3.37 42.55 -8.50
C GLN A 63 4.18 43.53 -7.62
N ILE A 64 5.02 43.03 -6.71
CA ILE A 64 5.89 43.86 -5.87
C ILE A 64 7.12 44.26 -6.70
N GLU A 65 7.52 45.54 -6.65
CA GLU A 65 8.78 45.99 -7.25
C GLU A 65 9.95 45.18 -6.69
N GLU A 66 10.87 44.74 -7.54
CA GLU A 66 11.94 43.79 -7.20
C GLU A 66 12.72 44.16 -5.93
N LYS A 67 13.08 45.44 -5.77
CA LYS A 67 13.80 45.97 -4.60
C LYS A 67 13.06 45.83 -3.26
N TYR A 68 11.75 45.58 -3.30
CA TYR A 68 10.89 45.41 -2.10
C TYR A 68 10.45 43.96 -1.87
N ARG A 69 10.80 43.01 -2.74
CA ARG A 69 10.39 41.61 -2.59
C ARG A 69 11.06 40.90 -1.40
N GLY A 70 12.26 41.36 -1.02
CA GLY A 70 13.07 40.70 0.02
C GLY A 70 13.23 39.21 -0.27
N ASP A 71 13.04 38.37 0.77
CA ASP A 71 13.21 36.92 0.69
C ASP A 71 11.95 36.15 0.26
N LEU A 72 10.84 36.84 -0.04
CA LEU A 72 9.57 36.20 -0.39
C LEU A 72 9.70 35.18 -1.55
N PRO A 73 10.42 35.48 -2.66
CA PRO A 73 10.60 34.52 -3.75
C PRO A 73 11.32 33.25 -3.29
N THR A 74 12.41 33.39 -2.54
CA THR A 74 13.21 32.26 -2.04
C THR A 74 12.40 31.40 -1.07
N GLN A 75 11.62 32.01 -0.18
CA GLN A 75 10.76 31.28 0.74
C GLN A 75 9.64 30.52 0.01
N LEU A 76 9.05 31.12 -1.03
CA LEU A 76 8.04 30.44 -1.84
C LEU A 76 8.64 29.28 -2.64
N GLU A 77 9.86 29.44 -3.16
CA GLU A 77 10.55 28.40 -3.91
C GLU A 77 10.96 27.20 -3.06
N ALA A 78 11.26 27.41 -1.77
CA ALA A 78 11.60 26.34 -0.84
C ALA A 78 10.42 25.37 -0.58
N LEU A 79 9.18 25.82 -0.75
CA LEU A 79 7.98 25.00 -0.57
C LEU A 79 7.73 24.17 -1.83
N LYS A 80 7.67 22.85 -1.70
CA LYS A 80 7.61 21.91 -2.84
C LYS A 80 6.32 21.10 -2.92
N GLY A 81 5.53 21.06 -1.83
CA GLY A 81 4.38 20.18 -1.71
C GLY A 81 4.81 18.73 -1.52
N ILE A 82 4.00 17.81 -2.03
CA ILE A 82 4.20 16.36 -1.96
C ILE A 82 4.24 15.73 -3.34
N THR A 83 4.80 14.52 -3.40
CA THR A 83 4.56 13.60 -4.52
C THR A 83 3.48 12.63 -4.09
N VAL A 84 2.37 12.56 -4.84
CA VAL A 84 1.26 11.65 -4.52
C VAL A 84 1.70 10.21 -4.84
N PRO A 85 1.71 9.30 -3.85
CA PRO A 85 2.06 7.90 -4.09
C PRO A 85 0.95 7.21 -4.89
N ALA A 86 1.30 6.20 -5.68
CA ALA A 86 0.32 5.41 -6.42
C ALA A 86 -0.53 4.55 -5.45
N VAL A 87 -1.78 4.30 -5.82
CA VAL A 87 -2.65 3.34 -5.12
C VAL A 87 -2.01 1.95 -5.20
N ASN A 88 -1.86 1.32 -4.04
CA ASN A 88 -1.38 -0.06 -3.91
C ASN A 88 -2.21 -0.90 -2.92
N ASP A 89 -3.30 -0.37 -2.37
CA ASP A 89 -4.29 -1.10 -1.56
C ASP A 89 -5.68 -0.93 -2.18
N THR A 90 -5.94 -1.69 -3.24
CA THR A 90 -7.17 -1.56 -4.03
C THR A 90 -8.40 -1.99 -3.23
N ASN A 91 -8.24 -2.96 -2.33
CA ASN A 91 -9.34 -3.52 -1.53
C ASN A 91 -9.50 -2.87 -0.14
N SER A 92 -8.65 -1.88 0.18
CA SER A 92 -8.67 -1.12 1.43
C SER A 92 -8.56 -2.02 2.66
N ASN A 93 -7.72 -3.06 2.59
CA ASN A 93 -7.51 -4.00 3.68
C ASN A 93 -6.31 -3.64 4.58
N GLY A 94 -5.65 -2.50 4.31
CA GLY A 94 -4.49 -2.01 5.04
C GLY A 94 -3.21 -2.81 4.73
N LYS A 95 -3.17 -3.51 3.60
CA LYS A 95 -1.97 -4.16 3.08
C LYS A 95 -1.79 -3.81 1.60
N PRO A 96 -0.54 -3.67 1.15
CA PRO A 96 -0.25 -3.63 -0.27
C PRO A 96 -0.81 -4.87 -0.98
N ASP A 97 -1.41 -4.68 -2.16
CA ASP A 97 -1.99 -5.73 -3.00
C ASP A 97 -0.97 -6.84 -3.30
N ASP A 98 0.30 -6.49 -3.55
CA ASP A 98 1.39 -7.45 -3.77
C ASP A 98 1.67 -8.31 -2.53
N GLN A 99 1.57 -7.72 -1.34
CA GLN A 99 1.76 -8.43 -0.08
C GLN A 99 0.56 -9.35 0.19
N ASP A 100 -0.66 -8.86 0.00
CA ASP A 100 -1.89 -9.64 0.16
C ASP A 100 -1.91 -10.85 -0.80
N ALA A 101 -1.58 -10.63 -2.08
CA ALA A 101 -1.49 -11.70 -3.06
C ALA A 101 -0.47 -12.78 -2.67
N LYS A 102 0.68 -12.38 -2.13
CA LYS A 102 1.70 -13.32 -1.66
C LYS A 102 1.23 -14.13 -0.44
N GLU A 103 0.61 -13.46 0.54
CA GLU A 103 0.05 -14.15 1.72
C GLU A 103 -1.01 -15.19 1.32
N GLN A 104 -1.87 -14.85 0.35
CA GLN A 104 -2.86 -15.78 -0.20
C GLN A 104 -2.22 -16.96 -0.93
N GLN A 105 -1.16 -16.71 -1.71
CA GLN A 105 -0.41 -17.76 -2.39
C GLN A 105 0.26 -18.72 -1.40
N ASP A 106 0.93 -18.19 -0.38
CA ASP A 106 1.61 -18.99 0.65
C ASP A 106 0.60 -19.86 1.42
N ALA A 107 -0.58 -19.31 1.74
CA ALA A 107 -1.66 -20.06 2.36
C ALA A 107 -2.19 -21.19 1.46
N ALA A 108 -2.37 -20.93 0.17
CA ALA A 108 -2.80 -21.93 -0.81
C ALA A 108 -1.77 -23.05 -0.97
N LEU A 109 -0.48 -22.71 -1.03
CA LEU A 109 0.61 -23.68 -1.11
C LEU A 109 0.65 -24.59 0.11
N LYS A 110 0.55 -24.02 1.32
CA LYS A 110 0.50 -24.79 2.56
C LYS A 110 -0.68 -25.76 2.59
N ASN A 111 -1.86 -25.32 2.16
CA ASN A 111 -3.03 -26.20 2.07
C ASN A 111 -2.82 -27.35 1.07
N ALA A 112 -2.21 -27.06 -0.09
CA ALA A 112 -1.87 -28.08 -1.07
C ALA A 112 -0.88 -29.11 -0.52
N GLU A 113 0.17 -28.68 0.18
CA GLU A 113 1.13 -29.57 0.85
C GLU A 113 0.46 -30.47 1.89
N GLU A 114 -0.48 -29.94 2.67
CA GLU A 114 -1.24 -30.72 3.66
C GLU A 114 -2.14 -31.77 2.99
N LEU A 115 -2.77 -31.44 1.86
CA LEU A 115 -3.57 -32.38 1.08
C LEU A 115 -2.73 -33.48 0.45
N VAL A 116 -1.55 -33.15 -0.09
CA VAL A 116 -0.59 -34.13 -0.61
C VAL A 116 -0.17 -35.10 0.49
N LYS A 117 0.22 -34.60 1.68
CA LYS A 117 0.57 -35.46 2.82
C LYS A 117 -0.57 -36.39 3.24
N LYS A 118 -1.82 -35.91 3.23
CA LYS A 118 -3.01 -36.74 3.52
C LYS A 118 -3.22 -37.81 2.45
N ALA A 119 -3.04 -37.48 1.18
CA ALA A 119 -3.14 -38.43 0.08
C ALA A 119 -2.03 -39.49 0.13
N GLU A 120 -0.78 -39.09 0.39
CA GLU A 120 0.35 -40.00 0.59
C GLU A 120 0.11 -40.96 1.76
N ALA A 121 -0.41 -40.47 2.88
CA ALA A 121 -0.74 -41.30 4.03
C ALA A 121 -1.88 -42.29 3.71
N ALA A 122 -2.91 -41.85 2.98
CA ALA A 122 -4.01 -42.72 2.56
C ALA A 122 -3.54 -43.80 1.57
N ASP A 123 -2.65 -43.46 0.63
CA ASP A 123 -2.05 -44.39 -0.31
C ASP A 123 -1.19 -45.45 0.42
N GLN A 124 -0.30 -45.02 1.33
CA GLN A 124 0.49 -45.95 2.16
C GLN A 124 -0.38 -46.89 3.00
N ALA A 125 -1.49 -46.39 3.56
CA ALA A 125 -2.44 -47.20 4.31
C ALA A 125 -3.12 -48.24 3.40
N ALA A 126 -3.54 -47.85 2.21
CA ALA A 126 -4.15 -48.76 1.23
C ALA A 126 -3.16 -49.84 0.75
N GLN A 127 -1.91 -49.46 0.47
CA GLN A 127 -0.85 -50.41 0.11
C GLN A 127 -0.58 -51.42 1.24
N THR A 128 -0.54 -50.95 2.49
CA THR A 128 -0.36 -51.80 3.67
C THR A 128 -1.51 -52.80 3.81
N GLN A 129 -2.76 -52.35 3.66
CA GLN A 129 -3.94 -53.22 3.71
C GLN A 129 -3.94 -54.26 2.59
N LEU A 130 -3.55 -53.86 1.37
CA LEU A 130 -3.41 -54.79 0.24
C LEU A 130 -2.36 -55.86 0.51
N GLN A 131 -1.20 -55.47 1.08
CA GLN A 131 -0.15 -56.42 1.46
C GLN A 131 -0.62 -57.39 2.56
N GLN A 132 -1.34 -56.90 3.57
CA GLN A 132 -1.93 -57.73 4.62
C GLN A 132 -2.95 -58.71 4.05
N ALA A 133 -3.87 -58.28 3.19
CA ALA A 133 -4.84 -59.16 2.54
C ALA A 133 -4.16 -60.23 1.68
N ASN A 134 -3.04 -59.89 1.01
CA ASN A 134 -2.24 -60.85 0.25
C ASN A 134 -1.46 -61.83 1.16
N ALA A 135 -1.04 -61.40 2.35
CA ALA A 135 -0.36 -62.26 3.32
C ALA A 135 -1.35 -63.20 4.06
N ASP A 136 -2.57 -62.74 4.33
CA ASP A 136 -3.66 -63.53 4.93
C ASP A 136 -4.25 -64.57 3.96
N ASN A 137 -3.90 -64.51 2.67
CA ASN A 137 -3.96 -65.65 1.75
C ASN A 137 -2.87 -66.69 2.06
N LEU A 138 -2.75 -67.04 3.35
CA LEU A 138 -2.41 -68.37 3.79
C LEU A 138 -3.23 -69.32 2.90
N ILE A 139 -2.51 -70.07 2.07
CA ILE A 139 -2.92 -71.35 1.52
C ILE A 139 -3.28 -72.23 2.72
N LYS A 140 -4.44 -72.01 3.33
CA LYS A 140 -5.20 -73.07 3.93
C LYS A 140 -5.93 -73.69 2.76
N ALA A 141 -5.19 -74.55 2.06
CA ALA A 141 -5.79 -75.76 1.56
C ALA A 141 -6.43 -76.42 2.78
N GLN A 142 -7.69 -76.03 3.08
CA GLN A 142 -8.59 -76.81 3.90
C GLN A 142 -8.55 -78.19 3.23
N GLU A 143 -7.91 -79.17 3.86
CA GLU A 143 -8.59 -79.97 4.87
C GLU A 143 -10.01 -80.29 4.39
N HIS A 144 -10.12 -80.91 3.21
CA HIS A 144 -11.17 -81.87 2.94
C HIS A 144 -10.52 -83.26 2.98
N GLN A 145 -10.25 -83.71 4.20
CA GLN A 145 -10.41 -85.12 4.53
C GLN A 145 -11.84 -85.27 5.03
N ASP A 146 -12.53 -86.25 4.44
CA ASP A 146 -13.81 -86.89 4.80
C ASP A 146 -14.85 -86.85 3.66
#